data_AF-A0A2G9YAK6-F1
#
_entry.id   AF-A0A2G9YAK6-F1
#
_cell.length_a   1.000
_cell.length_b   1.000
_cell.length_c   1.000
_cell.angle_alpha   90.00
_cell.angle_beta   90.00
_cell.angle_gamma   90.00
#
_symmetry.space_group_name_H-M   'P 1'
#
loop_
_entity.id
_entity.type
_entity.pdbx_description
1 polymer ?
#
loop_
_entity_poly.entity_id
_entity_poly.type
_entity_poly.pdbx_seq_one_letter_code
_entity_poly.pdbx_strand_id
1 'polypeptide(L)' 'MKKGTLGVIIGHRGCFPGGLAEKGRQEVVETLRKEGIDILIAGNRETKYGAIENLGDAKKCANLFRQNREKIDGIL' A
#
# COMPACT_ATOMS: atom_id res chain seq x y z
N MET A 1 -21.15 -0.47 -11.62
CA MET A 1 -20.29 -1.46 -10.94
C MET A 1 -19.83 -0.87 -9.62
N LYS A 2 -19.84 -1.65 -8.53
CA LYS A 2 -19.26 -1.21 -7.26
C LYS A 2 -17.75 -1.08 -7.46
N LYS A 3 -17.17 0.09 -7.20
CA LYS A 3 -15.72 0.25 -7.20
C LYS A 3 -15.20 -0.50 -5.98
N GLY A 4 -14.53 -1.63 -6.20
CA GLY A 4 -13.93 -2.39 -5.10
C GLY A 4 -12.78 -1.60 -4.51
N THR A 5 -12.56 -1.73 -3.21
CA THR A 5 -11.39 -1.14 -2.53
C THR A 5 -10.37 -2.21 -2.21
N LEU A 6 -9.13 -1.99 -2.64
CA LEU A 6 -8.00 -2.86 -2.29
C LEU A 6 -7.13 -2.24 -1.21
N GLY A 7 -6.78 -3.04 -0.21
CA GLY A 7 -5.65 -2.76 0.67
C GLY A 7 -4.36 -3.14 -0.05
N VAL A 8 -3.48 -2.19 -0.36
CA VAL A 8 -2.26 -2.46 -1.14
C VAL A 8 -1.03 -2.41 -0.25
N ILE A 9 -0.18 -3.44 -0.34
CA ILE A 9 1.08 -3.56 0.38
C ILE A 9 2.24 -3.50 -0.60
N ILE A 10 3.06 -2.46 -0.49
CA ILE A 10 4.32 -2.37 -1.24
C ILE A 10 5.43 -2.91 -0.35
N GLY A 11 6.09 -3.99 -0.78
CA GLY A 11 7.25 -4.54 -0.08
C GLY A 11 8.54 -3.85 -0.52
N HIS A 12 9.48 -3.67 0.41
CA HIS A 12 10.85 -3.28 0.10
C HIS A 12 11.83 -4.07 0.97
N ARG A 13 13.07 -4.24 0.50
CA ARG A 13 14.17 -4.75 1.33
C ARG A 13 15.29 -3.73 1.31
N GLY A 14 15.80 -3.38 2.48
CA GLY A 14 16.80 -2.31 2.64
C GLY A 14 18.15 -2.55 1.94
N CYS A 15 18.39 -3.73 1.34
CA CYS A 15 19.53 -3.96 0.45
C CYS A 15 19.33 -3.41 -0.97
N PHE A 16 18.12 -2.97 -1.33
CA PHE A 16 17.83 -2.34 -2.63
C PHE A 16 17.66 -0.82 -2.50
N PRO A 17 17.83 -0.05 -3.58
CA PRO A 17 17.55 1.38 -3.58
C PRO A 17 16.07 1.67 -3.30
N GLY A 18 15.79 2.44 -2.25
CA GLY A 18 14.41 2.76 -1.84
C GLY A 18 13.58 3.53 -2.87
N GLY A 19 14.24 4.34 -3.71
CA GLY A 19 13.55 5.07 -4.80
C GLY A 19 12.85 4.15 -5.81
N LEU A 20 13.28 2.90 -5.95
CA LEU A 20 12.59 1.91 -6.79
C LEU A 20 11.25 1.49 -6.19
N ALA A 21 11.18 1.34 -4.86
CA ALA A 21 9.92 1.03 -4.18
C ALA A 21 8.94 2.21 -4.25
N GLU A 22 9.43 3.44 -4.12
CA GLU A 22 8.60 4.63 -4.29
C GLU A 22 8.04 4.75 -5.71
N LYS A 23 8.87 4.54 -6.73
CA LYS A 23 8.43 4.55 -8.14
C LYS A 23 7.41 3.43 -8.41
N GLY A 24 7.70 2.20 -8.00
CA GLY A 24 6.78 1.07 -8.16
C GLY A 24 5.44 1.30 -7.45
N ARG A 25 5.46 1.90 -6.26
CA ARG A 25 4.25 2.31 -5.54
C ARG A 25 3.42 3.29 -6.37
N GLN A 26 4.04 4.30 -6.99
CA GLN A 26 3.35 5.27 -7.84
C GLN A 26 2.68 4.59 -9.04
N GLU A 27 3.40 3.71 -9.73
CA GLU A 27 2.89 2.95 -10.88
C GLU A 27 1.68 2.07 -10.52
N VAL A 28 1.74 1.37 -9.38
CA VAL A 28 0.63 0.56 -8.86
C VAL A 28 -0.60 1.43 -8.56
N VAL A 29 -0.40 2.55 -7.85
CA VAL A 29 -1.50 3.46 -7.50
C VAL A 29 -2.16 4.07 -8.74
N GLU A 30 -1.37 4.49 -9.72
CA GLU A 30 -1.89 5.04 -10.97
C GLU A 30 -2.66 4.00 -11.77
N THR A 31 -2.14 2.77 -11.87
CA THR A 31 -2.79 1.68 -12.60
C THR A 31 -4.14 1.33 -11.98
N LEU A 32 -4.18 1.10 -10.66
CA LEU A 32 -5.43 0.74 -9.97
C LEU A 32 -6.47 1.86 -10.06
N ARG A 33 -6.06 3.13 -9.97
CA ARG A 33 -6.95 4.28 -10.16
C ARG A 33 -7.51 4.37 -11.58
N LYS A 34 -6.69 4.09 -12.60
CA LYS A 34 -7.13 4.05 -14.02
C LYS A 34 -8.19 2.97 -14.24
N GLU A 35 -8.07 1.83 -13.57
CA GLU A 35 -9.06 0.75 -13.58
C GLU A 35 -10.30 1.05 -12.72
N GLY A 36 -10.36 2.21 -12.04
CA GLY A 36 -11.48 2.61 -11.21
C GLY A 36 -11.57 1.87 -9.87
N ILE A 37 -10.47 1.30 -9.40
CA ILE A 37 -10.35 0.61 -8.11
C ILE A 37 -9.92 1.63 -7.04
N ASP A 38 -10.63 1.63 -5.91
CA ASP A 38 -10.26 2.44 -4.75
C ASP A 38 -9.14 1.75 -3.96
N ILE A 39 -8.29 2.55 -3.29
CA ILE A 39 -7.04 2.04 -2.72
C ILE A 39 -6.86 2.54 -1.29
N LEU A 40 -6.54 1.62 -0.39
CA LEU A 40 -6.01 1.90 0.94
C LEU A 40 -4.55 1.41 1.00
N ILE A 41 -3.60 2.30 1.18
CA ILE A 41 -2.16 1.99 1.14
C ILE A 41 -1.43 2.78 2.23
N ALA A 42 -0.33 2.22 2.78
CA ALA A 42 0.54 2.97 3.68
C ALA A 42 1.15 4.18 2.95
N GLY A 43 1.04 5.36 3.55
CA GLY A 43 1.64 6.57 3.04
C GLY A 43 3.10 6.72 3.44
N ASN A 44 3.75 7.74 2.88
CA ASN A 44 5.13 8.10 3.23
C ASN A 44 5.26 8.64 4.67
N ARG A 45 4.14 8.91 5.37
CA ARG A 45 4.13 9.32 6.79
C ARG A 45 4.20 8.12 7.72
N GLU A 46 3.63 7.00 7.30
CA GLU A 46 3.53 5.78 8.07
C GLU A 46 4.81 4.93 7.97
N THR A 47 5.39 4.87 6.76
CA THR A 47 6.55 4.02 6.44
C THR A 47 7.50 4.69 5.46
N LYS A 48 8.79 4.33 5.49
CA LYS A 48 9.79 4.84 4.54
C LYS A 48 9.37 4.46 3.10
N TYR A 49 9.35 5.43 2.19
CA TYR A 49 8.90 5.27 0.79
C TYR A 49 7.44 4.79 0.60
N GLY A 50 6.63 4.76 1.68
CA GLY A 50 5.31 4.11 1.63
C GLY A 50 5.39 2.60 1.42
N ALA A 51 6.54 1.99 1.76
CA ALA A 51 6.81 0.57 1.61
C ALA A 51 7.12 -0.11 2.94
N ILE A 52 6.84 -1.41 3.03
CA ILE A 52 7.04 -2.24 4.21
C ILE A 52 8.42 -2.89 4.13
N GLU A 53 9.33 -2.50 5.03
CA GLU A 53 10.70 -3.04 5.07
C GLU A 53 10.92 -4.01 6.23
N ASN A 54 10.17 -3.85 7.32
CA ASN A 54 10.37 -4.58 8.57
C ASN A 54 9.05 -4.85 9.29
N LEU A 55 9.13 -5.61 10.39
CA LEU A 55 7.95 -5.98 11.20
C LEU A 55 7.23 -4.76 11.80
N GLY A 56 7.94 -3.68 12.11
CA GLY A 56 7.34 -2.44 12.63
C GLY A 56 6.44 -1.78 11.59
N ASP A 57 6.90 -1.67 10.35
CA ASP A 57 6.11 -1.15 9.23
C ASP A 57 4.90 -2.04 8.93
N ALA A 58 5.10 -3.37 8.97
CA ALA A 58 4.02 -4.33 8.78
C ALA A 58 2.91 -4.17 9.85
N LYS A 59 3.28 -3.95 11.11
CA LYS A 59 2.32 -3.68 12.20
C LYS A 59 1.54 -2.38 11.97
N LYS A 60 2.19 -1.32 11.50
CA LYS A 60 1.51 -0.05 11.17
C LYS A 60 0.50 -0.24 10.04
N CYS A 61 0.90 -0.90 8.96
CA CYS A 61 0.02 -1.23 7.84
C CYS A 61 -1.16 -2.10 8.28
N ALA A 62 -0.90 -3.15 9.07
CA ALA A 62 -1.95 -4.01 9.61
C ALA A 62 -2.95 -3.23 10.50
N ASN A 63 -2.48 -2.27 11.30
CA ASN A 63 -3.36 -1.42 12.10
C ASN A 63 -4.21 -0.49 11.23
N LEU A 64 -3.62 0.12 10.20
CA LEU A 64 -4.35 0.95 9.21
C LEU A 64 -5.45 0.13 8.51
N PHE A 65 -5.13 -1.09 8.08
CA PHE A 65 -6.08 -1.98 7.42
C PHE A 65 -7.16 -2.45 8.39
N ARG A 66 -6.80 -2.79 9.63
CA ARG A 66 -7.77 -3.17 10.67
C ARG A 66 -8.77 -2.05 10.94
N GLN A 67 -8.32 -0.79 11.00
CA GLN A 67 -9.19 0.38 11.21
C GLN A 67 -10.15 0.63 10.04
N ASN A 68 -9.83 0.14 8.84
CA ASN A 68 -10.63 0.34 7.63
C ASN A 68 -11.17 -0.98 7.05
N ARG A 69 -11.18 -2.06 7.83
CA ARG A 69 -11.48 -3.43 7.37
C ARG A 69 -12.82 -3.57 6.65
N GLU A 70 -13.82 -2.77 7.02
CA GLU A 70 -15.15 -2.80 6.42
C GLU A 70 -15.19 -2.16 5.03
N LYS A 71 -14.18 -1.36 4.69
CA LYS A 71 -14.03 -0.73 3.39
C LYS A 71 -13.24 -1.60 2.42
N ILE A 72 -12.43 -2.54 2.90
CA ILE A 72 -11.48 -3.31 2.07
C ILE A 72 -12.15 -4.59 1.58
N ASP A 73 -12.24 -4.75 0.27
CA ASP A 73 -12.79 -5.96 -0.38
C ASP A 73 -11.72 -7.03 -0.63
N GLY A 74 -10.44 -6.63 -0.68
CA GLY A 74 -9.30 -7.54 -0.90
C GLY A 74 -7.95 -6.90 -0.59
N ILE A 75 -6.90 -7.72 -0.49
CA ILE A 75 -5.52 -7.26 -0.27
C ILE A 75 -4.66 -7.64 -1.48
N LEU A 76 -3.85 -6.69 -1.95
CA LEU A 76 -2.85 -6.84 -3.01
C LEU A 76 -1.44 -6.64 -2.44
#